data_AF-A0A961SXL0-F1
#
_entry.id   AF-A0A961SXL0-F1
#
_cell.length_a   1.000
_cell.length_b   1.000
_cell.length_c   1.000
_cell.angle_alpha   90.00
_cell.angle_beta   90.00
_cell.angle_gamma   90.00
#
_symmetry.space_group_name_H-M   'P 1'
#
loop_
_entity.id
_entity.type
_entity.pdbx_description
1 polymer ?
#
loop_
_entity_poly.entity_id
_entity_poly.type
_entity_poly.pdbx_seq_one_letter_code
_entity_poly.pdbx_strand_id
1 'polypeptide(L)'
;MVEITSPDFKHNVDEALADQQLQKAMRHVRVNFIEKRAKAAADLPEFETLRNNARDIKNHVLENLDQYLAAYEKRVTAQGGQVHWAADAFEARGIVLDICRKVNARTVTKGKSMISEEIGLNEFLEKNGVTPVETDLGEYIIQLRGEHPSHIIAPAVHLNMDQVREDFRRVHTHLPADRPMEEPQSLLSEARGILRDKFLSADIGITGANFLVAETGTSIIVTNEGNGDLTQILPKVHVVIASIEKIVPTLEDMSQIVRVLARSATGQEMSVYTTLSTGPKRKGDPDGPEQYHVIL
;
A
#
# COMPACT_ATOMS: atom_id res chain seq x y z
N MET A 1 4.38 -16.94 -11.20
CA MET A 1 3.17 -16.56 -11.95
C MET A 1 2.02 -17.37 -11.42
N VAL A 2 1.28 -16.75 -10.52
CA VAL A 2 -0.06 -17.20 -10.15
C VAL A 2 -0.93 -17.07 -11.40
N GLU A 3 -1.66 -18.13 -11.72
CA GLU A 3 -2.46 -18.19 -12.95
C GLU A 3 -3.83 -17.53 -12.71
N ILE A 4 -4.26 -16.63 -13.60
CA ILE A 4 -5.56 -15.97 -13.49
C ILE A 4 -6.66 -16.96 -13.88
N THR A 5 -7.48 -17.36 -12.91
CA THR A 5 -8.55 -18.37 -13.09
C THR A 5 -9.94 -17.77 -13.34
N SER A 6 -10.02 -16.49 -13.73
CA SER A 6 -11.29 -15.79 -14.01
C SER A 6 -12.24 -16.54 -14.98
N PRO A 7 -11.77 -17.27 -16.01
CA PRO A 7 -12.66 -18.08 -16.85
C PRO A 7 -13.41 -19.19 -16.09
N ASP A 8 -12.83 -19.71 -15.01
CA ASP A 8 -13.38 -20.79 -14.18
C ASP A 8 -14.18 -20.27 -12.98
N PHE A 9 -14.56 -18.99 -12.99
CA PHE A 9 -15.18 -18.30 -11.86
C PHE A 9 -16.32 -19.08 -11.19
N LYS A 10 -17.22 -19.68 -11.97
CA LYS A 10 -18.35 -20.45 -11.42
C LYS A 10 -17.90 -21.67 -10.63
N HIS A 11 -16.93 -22.40 -11.16
CA HIS A 11 -16.37 -23.57 -10.50
C HIS A 11 -15.63 -23.17 -9.21
N ASN A 12 -14.81 -22.13 -9.28
CA ASN A 12 -14.09 -21.60 -8.12
C ASN A 12 -15.05 -21.15 -7.01
N VAL A 13 -16.20 -20.58 -7.38
CA VAL A 13 -17.25 -20.20 -6.42
C VAL A 13 -17.86 -21.43 -5.75
N ASP A 14 -18.16 -22.49 -6.50
CA ASP A 14 -18.73 -23.73 -5.92
C ASP A 14 -17.75 -24.37 -4.93
N GLU A 15 -16.47 -24.42 -5.26
CA GLU A 15 -15.42 -24.91 -4.36
C GLU A 15 -15.27 -24.02 -3.12
N ALA A 16 -15.19 -22.70 -3.31
CA ALA A 16 -15.07 -21.74 -2.21
C ALA A 16 -16.27 -21.77 -1.27
N LEU A 17 -17.49 -21.99 -1.79
CA LEU A 17 -18.69 -22.14 -0.98
C LEU A 17 -18.67 -23.44 -0.17
N ALA A 18 -17.95 -24.48 -0.58
CA ALA A 18 -17.81 -25.73 0.15
C ALA A 18 -16.68 -25.70 1.21
N ASP A 19 -15.75 -24.74 1.13
CA ASP A 19 -14.61 -24.62 2.05
C ASP A 19 -15.06 -24.10 3.44
N GLN A 20 -15.05 -25.00 4.43
CA GLN A 20 -15.41 -24.69 5.81
C GLN A 20 -14.46 -23.69 6.49
N GLN A 21 -13.18 -23.71 6.15
CA GLN A 21 -12.21 -22.77 6.71
C GLN A 21 -12.46 -21.36 6.17
N LEU A 22 -12.66 -21.24 4.85
CA LEU A 22 -13.01 -19.98 4.22
C LEU A 22 -14.33 -19.42 4.76
N GLN A 23 -15.36 -20.26 4.91
CA GLN A 23 -16.61 -19.86 5.54
C GLN A 23 -16.42 -19.33 6.97
N LYS A 24 -15.51 -19.91 7.76
CA LYS A 24 -15.21 -19.44 9.12
C LYS A 24 -14.49 -18.10 9.08
N ALA A 25 -13.49 -17.95 8.22
CA ALA A 25 -12.74 -16.69 8.04
C ALA A 25 -13.67 -15.54 7.63
N MET A 26 -14.56 -15.76 6.65
CA MET A 26 -15.42 -14.72 6.07
C MET A 26 -16.57 -14.26 6.98
N ARG A 27 -17.00 -15.06 7.96
CA ARG A 27 -18.07 -14.66 8.91
C ARG A 27 -17.76 -13.37 9.66
N HIS A 28 -16.49 -13.15 10.00
CA HIS A 28 -16.05 -11.96 10.73
C HIS A 28 -16.05 -10.68 9.89
N VAL A 29 -16.01 -10.80 8.56
CA VAL A 29 -15.98 -9.66 7.63
C VAL A 29 -17.35 -8.96 7.57
N ARG A 30 -18.44 -9.75 7.47
CA ARG A 30 -19.79 -9.23 7.26
C ARG A 30 -20.27 -8.28 8.37
N VAL A 31 -20.02 -8.64 9.63
CA VAL A 31 -20.51 -7.87 10.79
C VAL A 31 -19.65 -6.64 11.02
N ASN A 32 -18.32 -6.80 10.94
CA ASN A 32 -17.41 -5.75 11.39
C ASN A 32 -17.35 -4.53 10.46
N PHE A 33 -17.38 -4.70 9.13
CA PHE A 33 -17.20 -3.56 8.23
C PHE A 33 -18.50 -2.75 8.01
N ILE A 34 -19.61 -3.44 7.77
CA ILE A 34 -20.88 -2.79 7.40
C ILE A 34 -21.45 -2.00 8.58
N GLU A 35 -21.54 -2.62 9.76
CA GLU A 35 -22.12 -1.99 10.93
C GLU A 35 -21.25 -0.84 11.45
N LYS A 36 -19.92 -1.02 11.48
CA LYS A 36 -19.00 0.06 11.89
C LYS A 36 -19.05 1.24 10.94
N ARG A 37 -19.09 1.01 9.64
CA ARG A 37 -19.27 2.09 8.65
C ARG A 37 -20.58 2.83 8.87
N ALA A 38 -21.70 2.10 9.01
CA ALA A 38 -23.02 2.70 9.20
C ALA A 38 -23.06 3.56 10.48
N LYS A 39 -22.49 3.04 11.57
CA LYS A 39 -22.35 3.78 12.82
C LYS A 39 -21.46 5.02 12.66
N ALA A 40 -20.26 4.88 12.11
CA ALA A 40 -19.32 5.99 11.94
C ALA A 40 -19.85 7.10 11.01
N ALA A 41 -20.71 6.75 10.05
CA ALA A 41 -21.44 7.71 9.23
C ALA A 41 -22.57 8.41 10.02
N ALA A 42 -23.33 7.66 10.83
CA ALA A 42 -24.39 8.22 11.66
C ALA A 42 -23.87 9.14 12.78
N ASP A 43 -22.70 8.82 13.33
CA ASP A 43 -22.02 9.60 14.37
C ASP A 43 -21.45 10.94 13.83
N LEU A 44 -21.48 11.17 12.50
CA LEU A 44 -21.06 12.42 11.86
C LEU A 44 -22.22 13.02 11.05
N PRO A 45 -23.01 13.96 11.61
CA PRO A 45 -24.20 14.51 10.96
C PRO A 45 -23.97 15.05 9.55
N GLU A 46 -22.80 15.62 9.27
CA GLU A 46 -22.43 16.16 7.96
C GLU A 46 -21.82 15.14 6.98
N PHE A 47 -21.81 13.84 7.30
CA PHE A 47 -21.13 12.81 6.49
C PHE A 47 -21.58 12.77 5.03
N GLU A 48 -22.88 12.85 4.77
CA GLU A 48 -23.42 12.85 3.41
C GLU A 48 -23.00 14.11 2.62
N THR A 49 -22.91 15.26 3.29
CA THR A 49 -22.37 16.49 2.70
C THR A 49 -20.88 16.32 2.35
N LEU A 50 -20.07 15.78 3.26
CA LEU A 50 -18.66 15.48 2.98
C LEU A 50 -18.49 14.50 1.82
N ARG A 51 -19.37 13.49 1.71
CA ARG A 51 -19.34 12.54 0.58
C ARG A 51 -19.66 13.23 -0.74
N ASN A 52 -20.64 14.12 -0.77
CA ASN A 52 -20.99 14.90 -1.95
C ASN A 52 -19.85 15.86 -2.35
N ASN A 53 -19.26 16.56 -1.38
CA ASN A 53 -18.11 17.42 -1.62
C ASN A 53 -16.93 16.63 -2.17
N ALA A 54 -16.60 15.46 -1.59
CA ALA A 54 -15.54 14.59 -2.08
C ALA A 54 -15.79 14.16 -3.53
N ARG A 55 -17.03 13.79 -3.89
CA ARG A 55 -17.42 13.48 -5.27
C ARG A 55 -17.20 14.70 -6.18
N ASP A 56 -17.65 15.87 -5.77
CA ASP A 56 -17.59 17.08 -6.58
C ASP A 56 -16.14 17.53 -6.80
N ILE A 57 -15.28 17.40 -5.78
CA ILE A 57 -13.81 17.57 -5.91
C ILE A 57 -13.25 16.60 -6.95
N LYS A 58 -13.59 15.31 -6.88
CA LYS A 58 -13.08 14.32 -7.85
C LYS A 58 -13.57 14.60 -9.27
N ASN A 59 -14.82 15.01 -9.45
CA ASN A 59 -15.34 15.38 -10.77
C ASN A 59 -14.61 16.60 -11.33
N HIS A 60 -14.44 17.65 -10.53
CA HIS A 60 -13.70 18.84 -10.92
C HIS A 60 -12.24 18.53 -11.29
N VAL A 61 -11.58 17.64 -10.53
CA VAL A 61 -10.23 17.15 -10.85
C VAL A 61 -10.20 16.44 -12.19
N LEU A 62 -11.15 15.55 -12.48
CA LEU A 62 -11.18 14.81 -13.74
C LEU A 62 -11.39 15.75 -14.94
N GLU A 63 -12.18 16.81 -14.79
CA GLU A 63 -12.38 17.84 -15.81
C GLU A 63 -11.14 18.70 -16.07
N ASN A 64 -10.20 18.77 -15.13
CA ASN A 64 -9.02 19.65 -15.16
C ASN A 64 -7.72 18.87 -14.88
N LEU A 65 -7.71 17.58 -15.22
CA LEU A 65 -6.70 16.62 -14.76
C LEU A 65 -5.30 16.98 -15.25
N ASP A 66 -5.19 17.40 -16.51
CA ASP A 66 -3.96 17.86 -17.15
C ASP A 66 -3.31 19.04 -16.40
N GLN A 67 -4.12 20.03 -16.00
CA GLN A 67 -3.64 21.20 -15.28
C GLN A 67 -3.14 20.84 -13.88
N TYR A 68 -3.86 19.99 -13.16
CA TYR A 68 -3.46 19.56 -11.82
C TYR A 68 -2.22 18.67 -11.83
N LEU A 69 -2.10 17.80 -12.83
CA LEU A 69 -0.92 16.97 -13.04
C LEU A 69 0.33 17.81 -13.36
N ALA A 70 0.21 18.78 -14.27
CA ALA A 70 1.31 19.70 -14.59
C ALA A 70 1.71 20.56 -13.38
N ALA A 71 0.73 21.02 -12.59
CA ALA A 71 0.98 21.75 -11.35
C ALA A 71 1.70 20.86 -10.32
N TYR A 72 1.26 19.61 -10.16
CA TYR A 72 1.89 18.63 -9.28
C TYR A 72 3.35 18.37 -9.65
N GLU A 73 3.63 18.04 -10.91
CA GLU A 73 4.99 17.78 -11.39
C GLU A 73 5.92 18.99 -11.16
N LYS A 74 5.43 20.19 -11.46
CA LYS A 74 6.18 21.42 -11.19
C LYS A 74 6.49 21.57 -9.70
N ARG A 75 5.56 21.25 -8.82
CA ARG A 75 5.77 21.32 -7.36
C ARG A 75 6.71 20.25 -6.85
N VAL A 76 6.57 18.99 -7.30
CA VAL A 76 7.51 17.91 -6.94
C VAL A 76 8.93 18.28 -7.34
N THR A 77 9.12 18.76 -8.58
CA THR A 77 10.42 19.18 -9.08
C THR A 77 11.00 20.33 -8.28
N ALA A 78 10.17 21.34 -7.93
CA ALA A 78 10.61 22.47 -7.11
C ALA A 78 11.04 22.05 -5.68
N GLN A 79 10.53 20.93 -5.17
CA GLN A 79 10.93 20.36 -3.89
C GLN A 79 12.14 19.42 -3.99
N GLY A 80 12.73 19.25 -5.17
CA GLY A 80 13.88 18.38 -5.40
C GLY A 80 13.52 16.91 -5.69
N GLY A 81 12.24 16.62 -5.90
CA GLY A 81 11.77 15.33 -6.39
C GLY A 81 11.81 15.20 -7.91
N GLN A 82 11.50 14.01 -8.41
CA GLN A 82 11.38 13.75 -9.85
C GLN A 82 10.06 13.03 -10.16
N VAL A 83 9.31 13.53 -11.14
CA VAL A 83 8.15 12.82 -11.70
C VAL A 83 8.57 12.04 -12.94
N HIS A 84 8.08 10.82 -13.05
CA HIS A 84 8.25 9.93 -14.19
C HIS A 84 6.86 9.56 -14.70
N TRP A 85 6.69 9.66 -16.01
CA TRP A 85 5.43 9.35 -16.68
C TRP A 85 5.54 7.96 -17.31
N ALA A 86 4.61 7.08 -16.99
CA ALA A 86 4.54 5.74 -17.55
C ALA A 86 3.15 5.50 -18.18
N ALA A 87 3.12 5.23 -19.48
CA ALA A 87 1.86 4.97 -20.19
C ALA A 87 1.30 3.58 -19.87
N ASP A 88 2.15 2.64 -19.46
CA ASP A 88 1.77 1.26 -19.20
C ASP A 88 2.67 0.55 -18.16
N ALA A 89 2.32 -0.71 -17.87
CA ALA A 89 3.06 -1.55 -16.94
C ALA A 89 4.52 -1.79 -17.36
N PHE A 90 4.83 -1.83 -18.66
CA PHE A 90 6.20 -2.06 -19.13
C PHE A 90 7.08 -0.84 -18.83
N GLU A 91 6.59 0.37 -19.15
CA GLU A 91 7.30 1.61 -18.86
C GLU A 91 7.49 1.82 -17.35
N ALA A 92 6.42 1.65 -16.55
CA ALA A 92 6.48 1.82 -15.10
C ALA A 92 7.52 0.91 -14.45
N ARG A 93 7.51 -0.38 -14.82
CA ARG A 93 8.51 -1.36 -14.35
C ARG A 93 9.92 -1.01 -14.80
N GLY A 94 10.09 -0.59 -16.06
CA GLY A 94 11.37 -0.14 -16.60
C GLY A 94 11.97 1.00 -15.80
N ILE A 95 11.15 2.02 -15.49
CA ILE A 95 11.56 3.17 -14.66
C ILE A 95 12.01 2.72 -13.27
N VAL A 96 11.22 1.88 -12.59
CA VAL A 96 11.59 1.37 -11.25
C VAL A 96 12.94 0.64 -11.30
N LEU A 97 13.13 -0.24 -12.29
CA LEU A 97 14.38 -0.99 -12.44
C LEU A 97 15.57 -0.10 -12.77
N ASP A 98 15.39 0.94 -13.57
CA ASP A 98 16.45 1.91 -13.87
C ASP A 98 16.84 2.71 -12.62
N ILE A 99 15.88 3.07 -11.77
CA ILE A 99 16.17 3.67 -10.45
C ILE A 99 16.96 2.68 -9.58
N CYS A 100 16.55 1.41 -9.52
CA CYS A 100 17.27 0.35 -8.81
C CYS A 100 18.73 0.24 -9.29
N ARG A 101 18.95 0.18 -10.60
CA ARG A 101 20.28 0.06 -11.21
C ARG A 101 21.18 1.26 -10.92
N LYS A 102 20.63 2.48 -10.98
CA LYS A 102 21.41 3.71 -10.72
C LYS A 102 22.05 3.74 -9.33
N VAL A 103 21.40 3.14 -8.33
CA VAL A 103 21.93 3.06 -6.97
C VAL A 103 22.49 1.67 -6.61
N ASN A 104 22.61 0.77 -7.60
CA ASN A 104 23.01 -0.63 -7.40
C ASN A 104 22.19 -1.38 -6.34
N ALA A 105 20.88 -1.09 -6.27
CA ALA A 105 19.97 -1.71 -5.32
C ALA A 105 19.89 -3.22 -5.52
N ARG A 106 19.91 -3.97 -4.42
CA ARG A 106 19.66 -5.41 -4.35
C ARG A 106 18.36 -5.72 -3.65
N THR A 107 17.90 -4.85 -2.75
CA THR A 107 16.69 -5.05 -1.97
C THR A 107 15.80 -3.82 -2.03
N VAL A 108 14.49 -4.05 -2.16
CA VAL A 108 13.49 -3.00 -2.04
C VAL A 108 12.45 -3.40 -1.01
N THR A 109 12.15 -2.50 -0.09
CA THR A 109 10.95 -2.64 0.75
C THR A 109 9.77 -1.99 0.06
N LYS A 110 8.63 -2.64 0.11
CA LYS A 110 7.43 -2.22 -0.59
C LYS A 110 6.23 -2.23 0.35
N GLY A 111 5.54 -1.09 0.43
CA GLY A 111 4.22 -1.01 1.04
C GLY A 111 3.13 -1.49 0.08
N LYS A 112 1.94 -1.79 0.61
CA LYS A 112 0.82 -2.23 -0.22
C LYS A 112 0.45 -1.19 -1.29
N SER A 113 0.36 -1.63 -2.54
CA SER A 113 -0.16 -0.83 -3.65
C SER A 113 -0.77 -1.72 -4.72
N MET A 114 -2.06 -1.51 -5.02
CA MET A 114 -2.74 -2.24 -6.09
C MET A 114 -2.12 -1.95 -7.46
N ILE A 115 -1.58 -0.74 -7.68
CA ILE A 115 -0.92 -0.40 -8.94
C ILE A 115 0.33 -1.26 -9.16
N SER A 116 1.15 -1.43 -8.11
CA SER A 116 2.33 -2.28 -8.21
C SER A 116 2.00 -3.77 -8.38
N GLU A 117 0.85 -4.21 -7.86
CA GLU A 117 0.33 -5.57 -8.06
C GLU A 117 -0.13 -5.77 -9.50
N GLU A 118 -0.93 -4.84 -10.03
CA GLU A 118 -1.47 -4.85 -11.39
C GLU A 118 -0.35 -4.87 -12.46
N ILE A 119 0.71 -4.09 -12.26
CA ILE A 119 1.85 -4.09 -13.19
C ILE A 119 2.79 -5.30 -12.99
N GLY A 120 2.57 -6.13 -11.97
CA GLY A 120 3.40 -7.29 -11.65
C GLY A 120 4.83 -6.90 -11.25
N LEU A 121 4.97 -5.87 -10.41
CA LEU A 121 6.27 -5.28 -10.09
C LEU A 121 7.21 -6.26 -9.38
N ASN A 122 6.70 -7.04 -8.42
CA ASN A 122 7.53 -7.94 -7.62
C ASN A 122 8.23 -8.99 -8.49
N GLU A 123 7.45 -9.75 -9.27
CA GLU A 123 8.00 -10.77 -10.17
C GLU A 123 8.99 -10.17 -11.18
N PHE A 124 8.74 -8.94 -11.64
CA PHE A 124 9.64 -8.25 -12.55
C PHE A 124 10.97 -7.89 -11.89
N LEU A 125 10.96 -7.36 -10.67
CA LEU A 125 12.18 -7.04 -9.93
C LEU A 125 12.99 -8.29 -9.61
N GLU A 126 12.33 -9.37 -9.16
CA GLU A 126 12.98 -10.65 -8.87
C GLU A 126 13.68 -11.22 -10.10
N LYS A 127 13.01 -11.23 -11.26
CA LYS A 127 13.61 -11.66 -12.54
C LYS A 127 14.81 -10.82 -12.96
N ASN A 128 14.93 -9.59 -12.44
CA ASN A 128 16.03 -8.67 -12.72
C ASN A 128 17.04 -8.57 -11.55
N GLY A 129 17.01 -9.50 -10.60
CA GLY A 129 18.03 -9.60 -9.53
C GLY A 129 17.86 -8.62 -8.38
N VAL A 130 16.68 -8.00 -8.25
CA VAL A 130 16.31 -7.12 -7.14
C VAL A 130 15.25 -7.83 -6.31
N THR A 131 15.47 -7.99 -5.00
CA THR A 131 14.54 -8.67 -4.10
C THR A 131 13.52 -7.70 -3.51
N PRO A 132 12.23 -7.78 -3.90
CA PRO A 132 11.16 -7.04 -3.24
C PRO A 132 10.75 -7.71 -1.93
N VAL A 133 10.47 -6.91 -0.91
CA VAL A 133 9.99 -7.36 0.39
C VAL A 133 8.73 -6.58 0.72
N GLU A 134 7.59 -7.26 0.80
CA GLU A 134 6.34 -6.67 1.28
C GLU A 134 6.44 -6.33 2.76
N THR A 135 5.96 -5.15 3.13
CA THR A 135 6.08 -4.63 4.50
C THR A 135 4.76 -4.56 5.26
N ASP A 136 3.64 -4.66 4.55
CA ASP A 136 2.31 -4.88 5.16
C ASP A 136 2.22 -6.35 5.59
N LEU A 137 1.75 -6.62 6.80
CA LEU A 137 1.73 -7.99 7.32
C LEU A 137 0.93 -8.95 6.44
N GLY A 138 -0.22 -8.50 5.95
CA GLY A 138 -1.08 -9.31 5.11
C GLY A 138 -0.41 -9.59 3.76
N GLU A 139 0.17 -8.56 3.13
CA GLU A 139 0.92 -8.74 1.87
C GLU A 139 2.16 -9.62 2.07
N TYR A 140 2.85 -9.51 3.21
CA TYR A 140 3.97 -10.36 3.55
C TYR A 140 3.57 -11.84 3.61
N ILE A 141 2.47 -12.15 4.30
CA ILE A 141 1.93 -13.51 4.36
C ILE A 141 1.60 -14.04 2.96
N ILE A 142 0.96 -13.22 2.12
CA ILE A 142 0.62 -13.58 0.74
C ILE A 142 1.89 -13.80 -0.11
N GLN A 143 2.91 -12.95 0.07
CA GLN A 143 4.21 -13.11 -0.59
C GLN A 143 4.89 -14.43 -0.21
N LEU A 144 4.84 -14.84 1.07
CA LEU A 144 5.40 -16.13 1.52
C LEU A 144 4.72 -17.35 0.88
N ARG A 145 3.46 -17.18 0.47
CA ARG A 145 2.65 -18.22 -0.18
C ARG A 145 2.76 -18.16 -1.71
N GLY A 146 3.24 -17.04 -2.25
CA GLY A 146 3.28 -16.81 -3.69
C GLY A 146 1.87 -16.76 -4.28
N GLU A 147 0.92 -16.17 -3.57
CA GLU A 147 -0.48 -16.04 -3.96
C GLU A 147 -0.81 -14.57 -4.32
N HIS A 148 -2.01 -14.33 -4.87
CA HIS A 148 -2.53 -12.97 -5.02
C HIS A 148 -3.36 -12.56 -3.79
N PRO A 149 -3.42 -11.25 -3.45
CA PRO A 149 -4.21 -10.77 -2.33
C PRO A 149 -5.71 -10.98 -2.58
N SER A 150 -6.43 -11.49 -1.57
CA SER A 150 -7.86 -11.76 -1.67
C SER A 150 -8.76 -10.53 -1.55
N HIS A 151 -8.26 -9.45 -0.95
CA HIS A 151 -9.00 -8.21 -0.75
C HIS A 151 -8.06 -7.01 -0.68
N ILE A 152 -8.45 -5.92 -1.36
CA ILE A 152 -7.69 -4.66 -1.44
C ILE A 152 -7.26 -4.12 -0.07
N ILE A 153 -8.10 -4.13 0.98
CA ILE A 153 -7.75 -3.60 2.31
C ILE A 153 -7.28 -4.67 3.30
N ALA A 154 -7.54 -5.95 3.03
CA ALA A 154 -7.27 -7.07 3.94
C ALA A 154 -6.78 -8.29 3.13
N PRO A 155 -5.54 -8.26 2.61
CA PRO A 155 -5.06 -9.18 1.57
C PRO A 155 -5.11 -10.66 2.00
N ALA A 156 -4.84 -10.94 3.27
CA ALA A 156 -4.85 -12.28 3.86
C ALA A 156 -6.15 -12.65 4.60
N VAL A 157 -7.27 -11.97 4.35
CA VAL A 157 -8.53 -12.18 5.12
C VAL A 157 -9.12 -13.58 4.99
N HIS A 158 -8.77 -14.32 3.93
CA HIS A 158 -9.20 -15.69 3.70
C HIS A 158 -8.41 -16.72 4.54
N LEU A 159 -7.30 -16.32 5.16
CA LEU A 159 -6.45 -17.21 5.94
C LEU A 159 -6.82 -17.19 7.42
N ASN A 160 -6.67 -18.35 8.06
CA ASN A 160 -6.78 -18.48 9.51
C ASN A 160 -5.40 -18.52 10.19
N MET A 161 -5.41 -18.38 11.52
CA MET A 161 -4.18 -18.31 12.31
C MET A 161 -3.32 -19.59 12.23
N ASP A 162 -3.93 -20.76 12.06
CA ASP A 162 -3.20 -22.03 11.96
C ASP A 162 -2.43 -22.12 10.64
N GLN A 163 -3.04 -21.66 9.53
CA GLN A 163 -2.37 -21.56 8.23
C GLN A 163 -1.19 -20.59 8.27
N VAL A 164 -1.39 -19.40 8.84
CA VAL A 164 -0.30 -18.40 9.00
C VAL A 164 0.85 -18.96 9.83
N ARG A 165 0.54 -19.71 10.90
CA ARG A 165 1.55 -20.36 11.74
C ARG A 165 2.38 -21.38 10.95
N GLU A 166 1.72 -22.20 10.13
CA GLU A 166 2.38 -23.20 9.29
C GLU A 166 3.33 -22.53 8.29
N ASP A 167 2.89 -21.45 7.64
CA ASP A 167 3.73 -20.69 6.71
C ASP A 167 4.97 -20.10 7.41
N PHE A 168 4.81 -19.53 8.59
CA PHE A 168 5.94 -18.98 9.35
C PHE A 168 6.91 -20.08 9.82
N ARG A 169 6.42 -21.26 10.20
CA ARG A 169 7.29 -22.41 10.51
C ARG A 169 8.06 -22.88 9.29
N ARG A 170 7.41 -22.91 8.12
CA ARG A 170 8.01 -23.32 6.85
C ARG A 170 9.11 -22.35 6.39
N VAL A 171 8.91 -21.04 6.55
CA VAL A 171 9.81 -20.02 5.99
C VAL A 171 10.83 -19.50 7.01
N HIS A 172 10.44 -19.24 8.26
CA HIS A 172 11.34 -18.69 9.29
C HIS A 172 12.11 -19.80 10.01
N THR A 173 12.81 -20.63 9.26
CA THR A 173 13.55 -21.81 9.76
C THR A 173 14.78 -21.47 10.60
N HIS A 174 15.23 -20.21 10.54
CA HIS A 174 16.34 -19.68 11.34
C HIS A 174 15.93 -19.33 12.79
N LEU A 175 14.63 -19.33 13.10
CA LEU A 175 14.12 -19.10 14.45
C LEU A 175 13.96 -20.44 15.21
N PRO A 176 13.99 -20.43 16.56
CA PRO A 176 13.80 -21.64 17.36
C PRO A 176 12.50 -22.39 17.01
N ALA A 177 12.57 -23.72 16.98
CA ALA A 177 11.43 -24.57 16.62
C ALA A 177 10.32 -24.58 17.68
N ASP A 178 10.68 -24.30 18.94
CA ASP A 178 9.83 -24.27 20.13
C ASP A 178 9.33 -22.87 20.49
N ARG A 179 9.53 -21.88 19.61
CA ARG A 179 9.05 -20.51 19.81
C ARG A 179 7.52 -20.44 19.94
N PRO A 180 6.98 -19.52 20.76
CA PRO A 180 5.54 -19.36 20.96
C PRO A 180 4.86 -18.84 19.69
N MET A 181 3.75 -19.46 19.30
CA MET A 181 2.96 -19.11 18.10
C MET A 181 1.45 -19.32 18.28
N GLU A 182 1.00 -19.48 19.52
CA GLU A 182 -0.38 -19.78 19.89
C GLU A 182 -1.25 -18.54 19.82
N GLU A 183 -0.67 -17.38 20.20
CA GLU A 183 -1.36 -16.10 20.27
C GLU A 183 -1.10 -15.24 19.00
N PRO A 184 -2.09 -14.47 18.51
CA PRO A 184 -1.92 -13.56 17.39
C PRO A 184 -0.77 -12.56 17.58
N GLN A 185 -0.56 -12.07 18.81
CA GLN A 185 0.54 -11.14 19.12
C GLN A 185 1.92 -11.78 18.91
N SER A 186 2.05 -13.10 19.10
CA SER A 186 3.32 -13.80 18.90
C SER A 186 3.69 -13.85 17.42
N LEU A 187 2.73 -14.19 16.54
CA LEU A 187 2.91 -14.16 15.09
C LEU A 187 3.24 -12.74 14.59
N LEU A 188 2.50 -11.74 15.07
CA LEU A 188 2.76 -10.34 14.75
C LEU A 188 4.18 -9.91 15.14
N SER A 189 4.63 -10.32 16.33
CA SER A 189 5.96 -9.96 16.84
C SER A 189 7.07 -10.65 16.05
N GLU A 190 6.86 -11.91 15.64
CA GLU A 190 7.78 -12.64 14.76
C GLU A 190 7.92 -11.92 13.41
N ALA A 191 6.81 -11.62 12.72
CA ALA A 191 6.83 -10.91 11.45
C ALA A 191 7.52 -9.55 11.57
N ARG A 192 7.24 -8.79 12.64
CA ARG A 192 7.91 -7.51 12.92
C ARG A 192 9.42 -7.67 13.14
N GLY A 193 9.85 -8.75 13.78
CA GLY A 193 11.26 -9.07 13.96
C GLY A 193 11.95 -9.25 12.62
N ILE A 194 11.37 -10.08 11.74
CA ILE A 194 11.88 -10.34 10.39
C ILE A 194 11.92 -9.06 9.55
N LEU A 195 10.81 -8.31 9.50
CA LEU A 195 10.70 -7.13 8.65
C LEU A 195 11.60 -5.98 9.11
N ARG A 196 11.91 -5.87 10.41
CA ARG A 196 12.78 -4.79 10.93
C ARG A 196 14.15 -4.79 10.27
N ASP A 197 14.78 -5.96 10.13
CA ASP A 197 16.08 -6.06 9.47
C ASP A 197 15.97 -5.74 7.98
N LYS A 198 14.84 -6.06 7.35
CA LYS A 198 14.57 -5.74 5.94
C LYS A 198 14.41 -4.25 5.71
N PHE A 199 13.69 -3.53 6.59
CA PHE A 199 13.60 -2.07 6.53
C PHE A 199 14.97 -1.40 6.65
N LEU A 200 15.81 -1.83 7.59
CA LEU A 200 17.11 -1.23 7.84
C LEU A 200 18.13 -1.51 6.72
N SER A 201 17.95 -2.60 5.97
CA SER A 201 18.85 -3.03 4.90
C SER A 201 18.33 -2.75 3.49
N ALA A 202 17.16 -2.11 3.35
CA ALA A 202 16.58 -1.80 2.06
C ALA A 202 17.30 -0.64 1.38
N ASP A 203 17.65 -0.82 0.11
CA ASP A 203 18.25 0.24 -0.70
C ASP A 203 17.21 1.27 -1.15
N ILE A 204 15.99 0.80 -1.42
CA ILE A 204 14.87 1.60 -1.92
C ILE A 204 13.58 1.25 -1.17
N GLY A 205 12.81 2.29 -0.86
CA GLY A 205 11.44 2.21 -0.37
C GLY A 205 10.44 2.51 -1.46
N ILE A 206 9.48 1.61 -1.70
CA ILE A 206 8.40 1.80 -2.66
C ILE A 206 7.07 1.88 -1.93
N THR A 207 6.32 2.95 -2.15
CA THR A 207 4.97 3.11 -1.59
C THR A 207 3.95 3.39 -2.68
N GLY A 208 2.69 3.09 -2.39
CA GLY A 208 1.57 3.70 -3.11
C GLY A 208 1.32 5.15 -2.68
N ALA A 209 0.24 5.73 -3.17
CA ALA A 209 -0.35 6.94 -2.61
C ALA A 209 -1.88 6.86 -2.59
N ASN A 210 -2.48 7.38 -1.52
CA ASN A 210 -3.91 7.65 -1.45
C ASN A 210 -4.25 8.99 -2.12
N PHE A 211 -3.36 9.98 -1.99
CA PHE A 211 -3.54 11.31 -2.58
C PHE A 211 -2.20 11.84 -3.11
N LEU A 212 -2.30 12.61 -4.19
CA LEU A 212 -1.23 13.44 -4.73
C LEU A 212 -1.72 14.88 -4.71
N VAL A 213 -1.10 15.76 -3.92
CA VAL A 213 -1.62 17.12 -3.68
C VAL A 213 -0.96 18.11 -4.63
N ALA A 214 -1.71 18.62 -5.60
CA ALA A 214 -1.20 19.44 -6.70
C ALA A 214 -0.57 20.76 -6.20
N GLU A 215 -1.15 21.43 -5.21
CA GLU A 215 -0.65 22.72 -4.73
C GLU A 215 0.76 22.65 -4.11
N THR A 216 1.13 21.50 -3.54
CA THR A 216 2.37 21.33 -2.74
C THR A 216 3.34 20.30 -3.33
N GLY A 217 2.91 19.44 -4.26
CA GLY A 217 3.72 18.32 -4.74
C GLY A 217 3.86 17.20 -3.70
N THR A 218 2.91 17.10 -2.77
CA THR A 218 2.96 16.13 -1.65
C THR A 218 2.28 14.83 -2.06
N SER A 219 2.92 13.68 -1.82
CA SER A 219 2.22 12.38 -1.82
C SER A 219 1.75 12.05 -0.41
N ILE A 220 0.60 11.42 -0.30
CA ILE A 220 0.00 11.06 0.98
C ILE A 220 -0.36 9.60 0.99
N ILE A 221 0.10 8.89 2.01
CA ILE A 221 -0.28 7.51 2.28
C ILE A 221 -1.03 7.43 3.61
N VAL A 222 -2.11 6.66 3.62
CA VAL A 222 -2.95 6.40 4.80
C VAL A 222 -2.79 4.94 5.17
N THR A 223 -2.31 4.68 6.38
CA THR A 223 -2.00 3.32 6.85
C THR A 223 -2.46 3.10 8.28
N ASN A 224 -2.86 1.85 8.59
CA ASN A 224 -3.16 1.44 9.96
C ASN A 224 -1.93 0.87 10.68
N GLU A 225 -0.79 0.82 10.01
CA GLU A 225 0.47 0.26 10.46
C GLU A 225 1.61 1.22 10.12
N GLY A 226 2.66 1.28 10.94
CA GLY A 226 3.79 2.19 10.69
C GLY A 226 4.73 1.75 9.55
N ASN A 227 4.38 0.69 8.79
CA ASN A 227 5.24 0.14 7.74
C ASN A 227 5.43 1.11 6.56
N GLY A 228 4.42 1.92 6.24
CA GLY A 228 4.53 2.95 5.20
C GLY A 228 5.63 3.98 5.52
N ASP A 229 5.66 4.44 6.76
CA ASP A 229 6.66 5.39 7.26
C ASP A 229 8.07 4.80 7.24
N LEU A 230 8.22 3.58 7.73
CA LEU A 230 9.51 2.88 7.69
C LEU A 230 9.98 2.64 6.26
N THR A 231 9.06 2.31 5.35
CA THR A 231 9.37 2.10 3.93
C THR A 231 9.85 3.40 3.27
N GLN A 232 9.27 4.56 3.58
CA GLN A 232 9.63 5.80 2.89
C GLN A 232 10.76 6.60 3.55
N ILE A 233 11.00 6.45 4.86
CA ILE A 233 11.97 7.26 5.61
C ILE A 233 13.36 6.61 5.67
N LEU A 234 13.42 5.28 5.88
CA LEU A 234 14.69 4.60 6.16
C LEU A 234 15.58 4.40 4.92
N PRO A 235 15.04 3.99 3.75
CA PRO A 235 15.84 3.86 2.54
C PRO A 235 16.30 5.20 2.00
N LYS A 236 17.45 5.23 1.32
CA LYS A 236 17.98 6.45 0.71
C LYS A 236 17.19 6.92 -0.51
N VAL A 237 16.39 6.05 -1.11
CA VAL A 237 15.54 6.37 -2.26
C VAL A 237 14.11 6.02 -1.91
N HIS A 238 13.21 6.98 -2.06
CA HIS A 238 11.77 6.77 -1.96
C HIS A 238 11.14 6.87 -3.35
N VAL A 239 10.40 5.83 -3.73
CA VAL A 239 9.61 5.78 -4.95
C VAL A 239 8.14 5.70 -4.57
N VAL A 240 7.35 6.64 -5.06
CA VAL A 240 5.89 6.61 -5.00
C VAL A 240 5.38 6.12 -6.34
N ILE A 241 4.52 5.10 -6.35
CA ILE A 241 3.83 4.62 -7.55
C ILE A 241 2.33 4.85 -7.36
N ALA A 242 1.75 5.67 -8.22
CA ALA A 242 0.34 6.04 -8.10
C ALA A 242 -0.25 6.32 -9.48
N SER A 243 -1.52 6.00 -9.62
CA SER A 243 -2.28 6.35 -10.83
C SER A 243 -2.68 7.83 -10.80
N ILE A 244 -2.80 8.43 -12.00
CA ILE A 244 -3.00 9.88 -12.17
C ILE A 244 -4.27 10.42 -11.50
N GLU A 245 -5.31 9.59 -11.33
CA GLU A 245 -6.56 10.00 -10.70
C GLU A 245 -6.43 10.17 -9.18
N LYS A 246 -5.30 9.83 -8.56
CA LYS A 246 -5.03 10.11 -7.13
C LYS A 246 -4.83 11.60 -6.84
N ILE A 247 -4.72 12.44 -7.87
CA ILE A 247 -4.53 13.88 -7.68
C ILE A 247 -5.72 14.54 -6.97
N VAL A 248 -5.41 15.50 -6.11
CA VAL A 248 -6.33 16.43 -5.44
C VAL A 248 -5.74 17.85 -5.48
N PRO A 249 -6.55 18.92 -5.59
CA PRO A 249 -6.02 20.26 -5.80
C PRO A 249 -5.24 20.77 -4.59
N THR A 250 -5.85 20.71 -3.40
CA THR A 250 -5.31 21.29 -2.17
C THR A 250 -5.27 20.31 -0.99
N LEU A 251 -4.52 20.66 0.06
CA LEU A 251 -4.54 19.96 1.35
C LEU A 251 -5.92 20.07 2.01
N GLU A 252 -6.66 21.16 1.78
CA GLU A 252 -8.02 21.31 2.28
C GLU A 252 -8.96 20.30 1.63
N ASP A 253 -8.92 20.17 0.29
CA ASP A 253 -9.68 19.15 -0.44
C ASP A 253 -9.34 17.74 0.04
N MET A 254 -8.05 17.45 0.21
CA MET A 254 -7.58 16.19 0.77
C MET A 254 -8.15 15.93 2.17
N SER A 255 -8.14 16.94 3.04
CA SER A 255 -8.65 16.84 4.40
C SER A 255 -10.15 16.53 4.45
N GLN A 256 -10.93 16.96 3.46
CA GLN A 256 -12.33 16.56 3.34
C GLN A 256 -12.45 15.10 2.94
N ILE A 257 -11.67 14.66 1.94
CA ILE A 257 -11.76 13.29 1.42
C ILE A 257 -11.26 12.28 2.47
N VAL A 258 -10.22 12.59 3.24
CA VAL A 258 -9.70 11.66 4.27
C VAL A 258 -10.72 11.40 5.38
N ARG A 259 -11.58 12.38 5.71
CA ARG A 259 -12.70 12.20 6.67
C ARG A 259 -13.74 11.20 6.16
N VAL A 260 -13.92 11.10 4.85
CA VAL A 260 -14.80 10.09 4.21
C VAL A 260 -14.10 8.74 4.12
N LEU A 261 -12.80 8.72 3.82
CA LEU A 261 -12.01 7.52 3.56
C LEU A 261 -12.03 6.53 4.72
N ALA A 262 -11.59 6.91 5.91
CA ALA A 262 -11.47 5.99 7.04
C ALA A 262 -12.84 5.43 7.49
N ARG A 263 -13.86 6.31 7.51
CA ARG A 263 -15.24 5.93 7.86
C ARG A 263 -15.82 4.95 6.86
N SER A 264 -15.55 5.15 5.57
CA SER A 264 -16.07 4.30 4.51
C SER A 264 -15.34 2.97 4.41
N ALA A 265 -14.02 2.95 4.64
CA ALA A 265 -13.19 1.76 4.46
C ALA A 265 -13.25 0.81 5.67
N THR A 266 -13.12 1.33 6.89
CA THR A 266 -12.96 0.53 8.12
C THR A 266 -13.95 0.90 9.22
N GLY A 267 -14.77 1.94 9.01
CA GLY A 267 -15.64 2.49 10.05
C GLY A 267 -14.87 3.21 11.17
N GLN A 268 -13.63 3.61 10.92
CA GLN A 268 -12.84 4.40 11.85
C GLN A 268 -13.04 5.89 11.58
N GLU A 269 -12.97 6.72 12.61
CA GLU A 269 -13.03 8.19 12.43
C GLU A 269 -11.83 8.72 11.64
N MET A 270 -10.67 8.11 11.85
CA MET A 270 -9.41 8.37 11.15
C MET A 270 -8.54 7.10 11.19
N SER A 271 -7.65 6.93 10.23
CA SER A 271 -6.64 5.87 10.27
C SER A 271 -5.54 6.21 11.29
N VAL A 272 -4.67 5.24 11.60
CA VAL A 272 -3.62 5.42 12.63
C VAL A 272 -2.52 6.37 12.14
N TYR A 273 -2.15 6.27 10.86
CA TYR A 273 -1.13 7.10 10.24
C TYR A 273 -1.66 7.71 8.94
N THR A 274 -1.47 9.02 8.80
CA THR A 274 -1.66 9.77 7.54
C THR A 274 -0.39 10.56 7.30
N THR A 275 0.47 10.06 6.43
CA THR A 275 1.83 10.59 6.27
C THR A 275 1.93 11.37 4.98
N LEU A 276 2.51 12.57 5.09
CA LEU A 276 2.70 13.52 3.99
C LEU A 276 4.18 13.54 3.62
N SER A 277 4.49 13.22 2.37
CA SER A 277 5.84 13.19 1.83
C SER A 277 6.01 14.24 0.74
N THR A 278 6.86 15.23 1.01
CA THR A 278 7.06 16.43 0.16
C THR A 278 8.52 16.54 -0.27
N GLY A 279 8.97 15.57 -1.07
CA GLY A 279 10.33 15.54 -1.62
C GLY A 279 11.35 14.81 -0.73
N PRO A 280 12.64 14.84 -1.11
CA PRO A 280 13.73 14.25 -0.34
C PRO A 280 14.03 15.07 0.92
N LYS A 281 14.86 14.50 1.81
CA LYS A 281 15.38 15.23 2.97
C LYS A 281 16.11 16.50 2.55
N ARG A 282 15.94 17.56 3.32
CA ARG A 282 16.56 18.87 3.12
C ARG A 282 17.83 18.99 3.94
N LYS A 283 18.59 20.04 3.64
CA LYS A 283 19.77 20.38 4.45
C LYS A 283 19.34 20.71 5.88
N GLY A 284 19.78 19.91 6.84
CA GLY A 284 19.46 20.07 8.26
C GLY A 284 18.40 19.11 8.78
N ASP A 285 17.72 18.38 7.89
CA ASP A 285 16.83 17.30 8.30
C ASP A 285 17.67 16.14 8.85
N PRO A 286 17.28 15.54 10.00
CA PRO A 286 18.06 14.50 10.64
C PRO A 286 18.04 13.18 9.86
N ASP A 287 16.96 12.92 9.13
CA ASP A 287 16.68 11.68 8.40
C ASP A 287 15.80 11.91 7.16
N GLY A 288 15.56 10.83 6.41
CA GLY A 288 14.74 10.82 5.20
C GLY A 288 15.51 10.44 3.93
N PRO A 289 14.78 10.23 2.82
CA PRO A 289 15.36 9.78 1.57
C PRO A 289 16.21 10.88 0.92
N GLU A 290 17.30 10.51 0.29
CA GLU A 290 18.16 11.39 -0.51
C GLU A 290 17.58 11.65 -1.91
N GLN A 291 16.77 10.71 -2.42
CA GLN A 291 16.09 10.81 -3.70
C GLN A 291 14.60 10.52 -3.53
N TYR A 292 13.76 11.31 -4.18
CA TYR A 292 12.31 11.16 -4.15
C TYR A 292 11.77 11.10 -5.58
N HIS A 293 11.16 9.98 -5.94
CA HIS A 293 10.64 9.71 -7.28
C HIS A 293 9.14 9.46 -7.18
N VAL A 294 8.37 10.04 -8.11
CA VAL A 294 6.95 9.74 -8.28
C VAL A 294 6.75 9.19 -9.68
N ILE A 295 6.17 8.00 -9.78
CA ILE A 295 5.85 7.34 -11.05
C ILE A 295 4.33 7.39 -11.20
N LEU A 296 3.89 8.05 -12.28
CA LEU A 296 2.49 8.30 -12.63
C LEU A 296 2.06 7.52 -13.86
#